data_AF-A0A077P1B8-F1
#
_entry.id   AF-A0A077P1B8-F1
#
_cell.length_a   1.000
_cell.length_b   1.000
_cell.length_c   1.000
_cell.angle_alpha   90.00
_cell.angle_beta   90.00
_cell.angle_gamma   90.00
#
_symmetry.space_group_name_H-M   'P 1'
#
loop_
_entity.id
_entity.type
_entity.pdbx_description
1 polymer ?
#
loop_
_entity_poly.entity_id
_entity_poly.type
_entity_poly.pdbx_seq_one_letter_code
_entity_poly.pdbx_strand_id
1 'polypeptide(L)'
;MIKPVINIIKNVLVISPLLFTTACSNMYQANDNWTGKDKAQHFLFSAAIAAAGNAYGERQNWTHQESAQFGLLLSISFGAAKEFYDSRPPGTGWSWQDFVYDVAGAMAGYSLYQSLK
;
A
#
# COMPACT_ATOMS: atom_id res chain seq x y z
N MET A 1 -8.92 -27.16 -24.82
CA MET A 1 -8.30 -26.53 -23.63
C MET A 1 -8.38 -24.99 -23.61
N ILE A 2 -8.53 -24.29 -24.76
CA ILE A 2 -8.51 -22.81 -24.83
C ILE A 2 -9.86 -22.15 -24.42
N LYS A 3 -11.00 -22.76 -24.78
CA LYS A 3 -12.35 -22.27 -24.43
C LYS A 3 -12.62 -22.10 -22.92
N PRO A 4 -12.23 -23.04 -22.03
CA PRO A 4 -12.43 -22.86 -20.59
C PRO A 4 -11.57 -21.71 -20.01
N VAL A 5 -10.35 -21.52 -20.53
CA VAL A 5 -9.49 -20.38 -20.13
C VAL A 5 -10.11 -19.05 -20.53
N ILE A 6 -10.66 -18.95 -21.75
CA ILE A 6 -11.36 -17.75 -22.22
C ILE A 6 -12.59 -17.45 -21.35
N ASN A 7 -13.37 -18.47 -20.97
CA ASN A 7 -14.52 -18.28 -20.09
C ASN A 7 -14.12 -17.85 -18.66
N ILE A 8 -13.03 -18.39 -18.12
CA ILE A 8 -12.50 -17.97 -16.82
C ILE A 8 -12.07 -16.50 -16.88
N ILE A 9 -11.32 -16.10 -17.91
CA ILE A 9 -10.89 -14.70 -18.09
C ILE A 9 -12.11 -13.78 -18.21
N LYS A 10 -13.12 -14.16 -18.99
CA LYS A 10 -14.37 -13.40 -19.13
C LYS A 10 -15.09 -13.22 -17.80
N ASN A 11 -15.18 -14.29 -17.01
CA ASN A 11 -15.84 -14.26 -15.71
C ASN A 11 -15.07 -13.38 -14.71
N VAL A 12 -13.73 -13.46 -14.68
CA VAL A 12 -12.89 -12.58 -13.83
C VAL A 12 -13.04 -11.11 -14.24
N LEU A 13 -13.03 -10.82 -15.53
CA LEU A 13 -13.21 -9.46 -16.06
C LEU A 13 -14.58 -8.86 -15.76
N VAL A 14 -15.62 -9.69 -15.57
CA VAL A 14 -16.96 -9.23 -15.21
C VAL A 14 -17.12 -9.14 -13.68
N ILE A 15 -16.66 -10.13 -12.92
CA ILE A 15 -16.85 -10.20 -11.47
C ILE A 15 -16.02 -9.13 -10.74
N SER A 16 -14.81 -8.84 -11.22
CA SER A 16 -13.92 -7.83 -10.62
C SER A 16 -14.58 -6.45 -10.54
N PRO A 17 -15.03 -5.82 -11.64
CA PRO A 17 -15.69 -4.51 -11.57
C PRO A 17 -16.97 -4.51 -10.72
N LEU A 18 -17.76 -5.60 -10.74
CA LEU A 18 -18.96 -5.70 -9.89
C LEU A 18 -18.64 -5.67 -8.40
N LEU A 19 -17.54 -6.30 -7.95
CA LEU A 19 -17.10 -6.25 -6.56
C LEU A 19 -16.54 -4.87 -6.15
N PHE A 20 -15.93 -4.14 -7.09
CA PHE A 20 -15.42 -2.79 -6.82
C PHE A 20 -16.53 -1.72 -6.76
N THR A 21 -17.62 -1.87 -7.54
CA THR A 21 -18.71 -0.88 -7.56
C THR A 21 -19.52 -0.80 -6.26
N THR A 22 -19.62 -1.87 -5.47
CA THR A 22 -20.34 -1.86 -4.19
C THR A 22 -19.50 -1.33 -3.02
N ALA A 23 -18.17 -1.34 -3.16
CA ALA A 23 -17.24 -0.79 -2.17
C ALA A 23 -17.24 0.75 -2.15
N CYS A 24 -17.38 1.40 -3.32
CA CYS A 24 -17.37 2.86 -3.43
C CYS A 24 -18.52 3.56 -2.68
N SER A 25 -19.66 2.89 -2.48
CA SER A 25 -20.85 3.50 -1.88
C SER A 25 -20.79 3.61 -0.34
N ASN A 26 -19.82 2.97 0.31
CA ASN A 26 -19.77 2.84 1.78
C ASN A 26 -18.42 3.25 2.40
N MET A 27 -17.49 3.83 1.63
CA MET A 27 -16.22 4.33 2.17
C MET A 27 -16.42 5.70 2.78
N TYR A 28 -16.22 5.80 4.10
CA TYR A 28 -16.13 7.09 4.78
C TYR A 28 -14.77 7.72 4.44
N GLN A 29 -14.76 8.98 4.01
CA GLN A 29 -13.53 9.71 3.69
C GLN A 29 -13.20 10.69 4.81
N ALA A 30 -11.92 10.75 5.20
CA ALA A 30 -11.44 11.70 6.19
C ALA A 30 -11.41 13.14 5.62
N ASN A 31 -11.56 14.12 6.50
CA ASN A 31 -11.35 15.54 6.20
C ASN A 31 -10.28 16.10 7.14
N ASP A 32 -9.02 15.86 6.81
CA ASP A 32 -7.85 16.15 7.62
C ASP A 32 -6.84 17.07 6.92
N ASN A 33 -5.94 17.63 7.73
CA ASN A 33 -4.95 18.59 7.25
C ASN A 33 -3.71 17.89 6.69
N TRP A 34 -3.04 18.55 5.74
CA TRP A 34 -1.77 18.09 5.17
C TRP A 34 -0.58 18.12 6.12
N THR A 35 -0.70 18.78 7.27
CA THR A 35 0.40 18.96 8.21
C THR A 35 0.00 18.47 9.59
N GLY A 36 0.94 17.84 10.30
CA GLY A 36 0.74 17.43 11.67
C GLY A 36 1.68 16.33 12.09
N LYS A 37 1.67 16.03 13.40
CA LYS A 37 2.43 14.91 13.98
C LYS A 37 2.04 13.57 13.33
N ASP A 38 0.75 13.39 13.12
CA ASP A 38 0.14 12.21 12.50
C ASP A 38 0.76 11.89 11.12
N LYS A 39 0.84 12.90 10.23
CA LYS A 39 1.48 12.78 8.91
C LYS A 39 2.95 12.38 8.97
N ALA A 40 3.69 12.92 9.95
CA ALA A 40 5.07 12.52 10.18
C ALA A 40 5.19 11.06 10.68
N GLN A 41 4.22 10.57 11.45
CA GLN A 41 4.18 9.17 11.90
C GLN A 41 3.95 8.22 10.73
N HIS A 42 3.01 8.52 9.83
CA HIS A 42 2.79 7.78 8.58
C HIS A 42 4.07 7.68 7.74
N PHE A 43 4.71 8.83 7.51
CA PHE A 43 5.98 8.89 6.79
C PHE A 43 7.07 8.02 7.42
N LEU A 44 7.32 8.19 8.72
CA LEU A 44 8.41 7.49 9.42
C LEU A 44 8.14 5.99 9.53
N PHE A 45 6.90 5.59 9.81
CA PHE A 45 6.51 4.19 9.87
C PHE A 45 6.71 3.52 8.51
N SER A 46 6.22 4.15 7.44
CA SER A 46 6.36 3.64 6.09
C SER A 46 7.83 3.58 5.63
N ALA A 47 8.63 4.58 5.97
CA ALA A 47 10.08 4.54 5.72
C ALA A 47 10.75 3.36 6.43
N ALA A 48 10.42 3.12 7.70
CA ALA A 48 10.97 2.01 8.46
C ALA A 48 10.56 0.65 7.88
N ILE A 49 9.28 0.47 7.51
CA ILE A 49 8.78 -0.78 6.92
C ILE A 49 9.44 -1.04 5.56
N ALA A 50 9.58 -0.02 4.71
CA ALA A 50 10.23 -0.17 3.41
C ALA A 50 11.70 -0.60 3.56
N ALA A 51 12.46 0.07 4.45
CA ALA A 51 13.84 -0.30 4.73
C ALA A 51 13.95 -1.72 5.33
N ALA A 52 13.07 -2.07 6.27
CA ALA A 52 13.04 -3.39 6.87
C ALA A 52 12.70 -4.49 5.86
N GLY A 53 11.75 -4.25 4.95
CA GLY A 53 11.40 -5.17 3.89
C GLY A 53 12.53 -5.37 2.87
N ASN A 54 13.24 -4.30 2.52
CA ASN A 54 14.46 -4.40 1.71
C ASN A 54 15.49 -5.30 2.40
N ALA A 55 15.83 -5.00 3.66
CA ALA A 55 16.80 -5.79 4.44
C ALA A 55 16.37 -7.25 4.61
N TYR A 56 15.06 -7.50 4.74
CA TYR A 56 14.52 -8.85 4.80
C TYR A 56 14.76 -9.60 3.49
N GLY A 57 14.43 -9.00 2.35
CA GLY A 57 14.61 -9.62 1.03
C GLY A 57 16.07 -10.00 0.75
N GLU A 58 17.00 -9.13 1.13
CA GLU A 58 18.43 -9.41 0.98
C GLU A 58 18.89 -10.59 1.84
N ARG A 59 18.37 -10.71 3.06
CA ARG A 59 18.64 -11.89 3.92
C ARG A 59 18.08 -13.18 3.33
N GLN A 60 17.10 -13.10 2.42
CA GLN A 60 16.59 -14.25 1.66
C GLN A 60 17.39 -14.52 0.37
N ASN A 61 18.50 -13.80 0.14
CA ASN A 61 19.29 -13.87 -1.09
C ASN A 61 18.50 -13.47 -2.35
N TRP A 62 17.47 -12.62 -2.21
CA TRP A 62 16.80 -12.04 -3.37
C TRP A 62 17.72 -11.05 -4.07
N THR A 63 17.45 -10.81 -5.36
CA THR A 63 18.12 -9.74 -6.07
C THR A 63 17.82 -8.41 -5.41
N HIS A 64 18.70 -7.44 -5.66
CA HIS A 64 18.52 -6.08 -5.17
C HIS A 64 17.18 -5.46 -5.60
N GLN A 65 16.78 -5.70 -6.85
CA GLN A 65 15.51 -5.21 -7.39
C GLN A 65 14.31 -5.87 -6.70
N GLU A 66 14.34 -7.19 -6.50
CA GLU A 66 13.26 -7.92 -5.81
C GLU A 66 13.12 -7.47 -4.36
N SER A 67 14.23 -7.27 -3.65
CA SER A 67 14.24 -6.77 -2.27
C SER A 67 13.65 -5.36 -2.19
N ALA A 68 14.01 -4.48 -3.12
CA ALA A 68 13.46 -3.14 -3.25
C ALA A 68 11.95 -3.14 -3.52
N GLN A 69 11.52 -3.92 -4.50
CA GLN A 69 10.11 -4.06 -4.85
C GLN A 69 9.31 -4.60 -3.66
N PHE A 70 9.82 -5.62 -2.97
CA PHE A 70 9.16 -6.18 -1.81
C PHE A 70 9.01 -5.15 -0.69
N GLY A 71 10.07 -4.43 -0.31
CA GLY A 71 9.99 -3.44 0.75
C GLY A 71 9.02 -2.30 0.44
N LEU A 72 9.05 -1.77 -0.79
CA LEU A 72 8.11 -0.74 -1.24
C LEU A 72 6.66 -1.24 -1.22
N LEU A 73 6.41 -2.40 -1.82
CA LEU A 73 5.07 -2.98 -1.88
C LEU A 73 4.53 -3.31 -0.50
N LEU A 74 5.36 -3.87 0.39
CA LEU A 74 5.00 -4.17 1.76
C LEU A 74 4.54 -2.91 2.49
N SER A 75 5.36 -1.85 2.44
CA SER A 75 5.05 -0.58 3.11
C SER A 75 3.77 0.07 2.58
N ILE A 76 3.66 0.21 1.25
CA ILE A 76 2.48 0.82 0.63
C ILE A 76 1.23 -0.01 0.91
N SER A 77 1.34 -1.34 0.94
CA SER A 77 0.22 -2.23 1.29
C SER A 77 -0.24 -2.03 2.72
N PHE A 78 0.68 -1.81 3.68
CA PHE A 78 0.30 -1.49 5.06
C PHE A 78 -0.42 -0.14 5.18
N GLY A 79 0.08 0.90 4.49
CA GLY A 79 -0.59 2.20 4.44
C GLY A 79 -2.00 2.10 3.85
N ALA A 80 -2.14 1.47 2.68
CA ALA A 80 -3.44 1.24 2.05
C ALA A 80 -4.37 0.40 2.94
N ALA A 81 -3.86 -0.64 3.61
CA ALA A 81 -4.65 -1.48 4.50
C ALA A 81 -5.16 -0.70 5.72
N LYS A 82 -4.33 0.18 6.31
CA LYS A 82 -4.73 1.06 7.39
C LYS A 82 -5.84 2.01 6.94
N GLU A 83 -5.64 2.72 5.83
CA GLU A 83 -6.66 3.67 5.33
C GLU A 83 -7.96 2.97 4.95
N PHE A 84 -7.87 1.77 4.37
CA PHE A 84 -9.04 0.95 4.08
C PHE A 84 -9.76 0.51 5.37
N TYR A 85 -9.00 0.17 6.41
CA TYR A 85 -9.57 -0.15 7.72
C TYR A 85 -10.23 1.06 8.38
N ASP A 86 -9.67 2.26 8.23
CA ASP A 86 -10.22 3.50 8.76
C ASP A 86 -11.49 3.95 8.01
N SER A 87 -11.69 3.49 6.77
CA SER A 87 -12.86 3.80 5.93
C SER A 87 -14.18 3.22 6.44
N ARG A 88 -14.16 2.27 7.37
CA ARG A 88 -15.38 1.64 7.92
C ARG A 88 -16.01 2.52 9.01
N PRO A 89 -17.34 2.55 9.19
CA PRO A 89 -17.94 3.12 10.39
C PRO A 89 -17.58 2.28 11.64
N PRO A 90 -17.13 2.85 12.78
CA PRO A 90 -17.02 4.28 13.17
C PRO A 90 -15.59 4.86 13.05
N GLY A 91 -14.78 4.39 12.12
CA GLY A 91 -13.40 4.85 11.87
C GLY A 91 -13.30 6.31 11.41
N THR A 92 -12.05 6.77 11.24
CA THR A 92 -11.72 8.17 10.88
C THR A 92 -11.94 8.49 9.40
N GLY A 93 -12.10 7.46 8.57
CA GLY A 93 -12.24 7.57 7.12
C GLY A 93 -10.91 7.43 6.39
N TRP A 94 -10.98 7.14 5.09
CA TRP A 94 -9.82 7.14 4.20
C TRP A 94 -9.21 8.55 4.11
N SER A 95 -7.94 8.70 4.49
CA SER A 95 -7.16 9.91 4.27
C SER A 95 -6.21 9.72 3.09
N TRP A 96 -6.40 10.53 2.05
CA TRP A 96 -5.44 10.62 0.94
C TRP A 96 -4.12 11.24 1.38
N GLN A 97 -4.18 12.14 2.36
CA GLN A 97 -3.04 12.82 2.93
C GLN A 97 -2.13 11.78 3.60
N ASP A 98 -2.67 10.96 4.50
CA ASP A 98 -1.93 9.87 5.14
C ASP A 98 -1.35 8.89 4.12
N PHE A 99 -2.16 8.46 3.15
CA PHE A 99 -1.68 7.55 2.12
C PHE A 99 -0.52 8.14 1.29
N VAL A 100 -0.55 9.44 0.98
CA VAL A 100 0.56 10.12 0.30
C VAL A 100 1.81 10.15 1.18
N TYR A 101 1.66 10.41 2.48
CA TYR A 101 2.78 10.34 3.42
C TYR A 101 3.34 8.92 3.56
N ASP A 102 2.49 7.88 3.47
CA ASP A 102 2.94 6.49 3.44
C ASP A 102 3.75 6.17 2.18
N VAL A 103 3.29 6.59 1.01
CA VAL A 103 4.04 6.41 -0.25
C VAL A 103 5.36 7.18 -0.22
N ALA A 104 5.35 8.44 0.21
CA ALA A 104 6.56 9.25 0.33
C ALA A 104 7.54 8.66 1.34
N GLY A 105 7.05 8.18 2.48
CA GLY A 105 7.81 7.49 3.51
C GLY A 105 8.46 6.23 2.96
N ALA A 106 7.68 5.37 2.28
CA ALA A 106 8.17 4.13 1.69
C ALA A 106 9.32 4.39 0.69
N MET A 107 9.16 5.40 -0.18
CA MET A 107 10.21 5.81 -1.12
C MET A 107 11.45 6.33 -0.39
N ALA A 108 11.29 7.17 0.63
CA ALA A 108 12.40 7.71 1.40
C ALA A 108 13.16 6.60 2.16
N GLY A 109 12.44 5.66 2.78
CA GLY A 109 13.02 4.51 3.49
C GLY A 109 13.80 3.59 2.56
N TYR A 110 13.24 3.33 1.37
CA TYR A 110 13.96 2.66 0.29
C TYR A 110 15.24 3.45 -0.06
N SER A 111 15.15 4.71 -0.48
CA SER A 111 16.33 5.49 -0.89
C SER A 111 17.39 5.57 0.19
N LEU A 112 17.00 5.73 1.46
CA LEU A 112 17.91 5.75 2.59
C LEU A 112 18.61 4.41 2.76
N TYR A 113 17.88 3.30 2.77
CA TYR A 113 18.47 1.96 2.90
C TYR A 113 19.52 1.70 1.82
N GLN A 114 19.22 2.13 0.59
CA GLN A 114 20.09 1.97 -0.57
C GLN A 114 21.36 2.82 -0.48
N SER A 115 21.28 3.99 0.15
CA SER A 115 22.43 4.88 0.37
C SER A 115 23.39 4.41 1.47
N LEU A 116 22.91 3.54 2.36
CA LEU A 116 23.67 3.02 3.50
C LEU A 116 24.37 1.68 3.19
N LYS A 117 24.20 1.19 1.96
CA LYS A 117 24.69 -0.10 1.50
C LYS A 117 25.86 0.08 0.53
#